data_AF-A0A924SWR1-F1
#
_entry.id   AF-A0A924SWR1-F1
#
_cell.length_a   1.000
_cell.length_b   1.000
_cell.length_c   1.000
_cell.angle_alpha   90.00
_cell.angle_beta   90.00
_cell.angle_gamma   90.00
#
_symmetry.space_group_name_H-M   'P 1'
#
loop_
_entity.id
_entity.type
_entity.pdbx_description
1 polymer ?
#
loop_
_entity_poly.entity_id
_entity_poly.type
_entity_poly.pdbx_seq_one_letter_code
_entity_poly.pdbx_strand_id
1 'polypeptide(L)'
;MTAVSACTADSASAKILFLNLNDAEPEIQVARAEALRRGEEFVVIPDSDFIRRKTESLKKMNAVTPSSKLSSQEIQDAVVRLGKGATTVIISGHSDGTEYHGDTVETILRQDLVRAFKKAGMDSSIQSIYLWGCYTASHGAVRSWDTIFPNAHYLIGYTTAGAPKNDREGPRQLAGALRAEEKIRSESDSKQILADLKLVNQGDRHSLGGRVNDHYYCVQRGLITGLDEIKEGCRDFAHSMAAEKYDLYDPYFSGQLPIPEDGLKSPLRAFYQNVQDHSQCLLCGSEEEQEKVLKEMQSSFNQKDLEALSQIPCPGVLIRLIKFSHIVNNYRKVYAREFDFYRKEFKKLPPASPENAACRKILTGEYGPSDRKLFEDLARDSVCNDMNLPAELADLAASSIRRAETLLGNLRSVPFSWIADAPTDQAPESLMNSPEELSLSLAPITAVILPPSRPGGTN
;
A
#
# COMPACT_ATOMS: atom_id res chain seq x y z
N MET A 1 50.43 -27.89 28.78
CA MET A 1 49.95 -26.89 27.81
C MET A 1 48.59 -27.35 27.32
N THR A 2 47.52 -26.80 27.88
CA THR A 2 46.14 -27.12 27.54
C THR A 2 45.71 -26.20 26.39
N ALA A 3 45.48 -26.77 25.21
CA ALA A 3 44.96 -26.03 24.07
C ALA A 3 43.49 -25.67 24.35
N VAL A 4 43.23 -24.39 24.60
CA VAL A 4 41.87 -23.86 24.69
C VAL A 4 41.33 -23.81 23.26
N SER A 5 40.49 -24.78 22.92
CA SER A 5 39.72 -24.76 21.68
C SER A 5 38.78 -23.56 21.74
N ALA A 6 39.13 -22.48 21.03
CA ALA A 6 38.25 -21.35 20.86
C ALA A 6 37.01 -21.82 20.09
N CYS A 7 35.87 -21.95 20.78
CA CYS A 7 34.59 -22.03 20.12
C CYS A 7 34.44 -20.74 19.31
N THR A 8 34.62 -20.82 18.00
CA THR A 8 34.17 -19.78 17.08
C THR A 8 32.65 -19.75 17.25
N ALA A 9 32.14 -18.74 17.95
CA ALA A 9 30.73 -18.46 17.94
C ALA A 9 30.33 -18.38 16.46
N ASP A 10 29.43 -19.26 16.02
CA ASP A 10 28.78 -19.14 14.72
C ASP A 10 28.15 -17.75 14.69
N SER A 11 28.85 -16.79 14.09
CA SER A 11 28.31 -15.49 13.78
C SER A 11 27.16 -15.77 12.83
N ALA A 12 25.93 -15.77 13.35
CA ALA A 12 24.74 -15.96 12.54
C ALA A 12 24.85 -15.01 11.34
N SER A 13 24.96 -15.57 10.14
CA SER A 13 25.10 -14.79 8.92
C SER A 13 23.92 -13.83 8.82
N ALA A 14 24.20 -12.55 8.57
CA ALA A 14 23.17 -11.55 8.32
C ALA A 14 22.24 -12.02 7.19
N LYS A 15 20.96 -11.68 7.29
CA LYS A 15 19.92 -12.11 6.37
C LYS A 15 19.21 -10.90 5.74
N ILE A 16 19.04 -10.96 4.43
CA ILE A 16 18.17 -10.07 3.66
C ILE A 16 16.82 -10.77 3.46
N LEU A 17 15.76 -10.15 3.98
CA LEU A 17 14.38 -10.57 3.75
C LEU A 17 13.75 -9.71 2.64
N PHE A 18 13.31 -10.33 1.55
CA PHE A 18 12.61 -9.68 0.46
C PHE A 18 11.12 -10.05 0.47
N LEU A 19 10.24 -9.06 0.66
CA LEU A 19 8.78 -9.21 0.53
C LEU A 19 8.38 -8.91 -0.92
N ASN A 20 8.06 -9.97 -1.66
CA ASN A 20 7.69 -9.96 -3.07
C ASN A 20 6.17 -9.82 -3.25
N LEU A 21 5.65 -8.61 -3.01
CA LEU A 21 4.21 -8.34 -3.06
C LEU A 21 3.69 -8.11 -4.49
N ASN A 22 4.60 -7.92 -5.46
CA ASN A 22 4.23 -7.58 -6.84
C ASN A 22 4.83 -8.49 -7.93
N ASP A 23 5.36 -9.67 -7.58
CA ASP A 23 6.07 -10.56 -8.51
C ASP A 23 7.19 -9.83 -9.30
N ALA A 24 8.04 -9.13 -8.56
CA ALA A 24 9.09 -8.27 -9.12
C ALA A 24 10.40 -9.04 -9.34
N GLU A 25 10.37 -10.08 -10.20
CA GLU A 25 11.53 -10.96 -10.45
C GLU A 25 12.84 -10.21 -10.76
N PRO A 26 12.87 -9.13 -11.57
CA PRO A 26 14.09 -8.37 -11.80
C PRO A 26 14.69 -7.76 -10.50
N GLU A 27 13.84 -7.32 -9.56
CA GLU A 27 14.27 -6.77 -8.26
C GLU A 27 14.77 -7.88 -7.33
N ILE A 28 14.13 -9.05 -7.36
CA ILE A 28 14.57 -10.23 -6.61
C ILE A 28 15.95 -10.68 -7.07
N GLN A 29 16.20 -10.69 -8.39
CA GLN A 29 17.49 -11.13 -8.95
C GLN A 29 18.64 -10.22 -8.52
N VAL A 30 18.45 -8.89 -8.56
CA VAL A 30 19.48 -7.95 -8.10
C VAL A 30 19.69 -8.04 -6.60
N ALA A 31 18.62 -8.15 -5.80
CA ALA A 31 18.73 -8.28 -4.35
C ALA A 31 19.45 -9.57 -3.95
N ARG A 32 19.14 -10.69 -4.62
CA ARG A 32 19.83 -11.97 -4.43
C ARG A 32 21.31 -11.89 -4.79
N ALA A 33 21.65 -11.25 -5.90
CA ALA A 33 23.04 -11.08 -6.33
C ALA A 33 23.84 -10.24 -5.32
N GLU A 34 23.25 -9.17 -4.78
CA GLU A 34 23.89 -8.35 -3.75
C GLU A 34 24.01 -9.06 -2.41
N ALA A 35 22.99 -9.83 -1.99
CA ALA A 35 23.08 -10.69 -0.80
C ALA A 35 24.25 -11.67 -0.91
N LEU A 36 24.36 -12.37 -2.06
CA LEU A 36 25.46 -13.29 -2.34
C LEU A 36 26.82 -12.58 -2.28
N ARG A 37 26.94 -11.38 -2.86
CA ARG A 37 28.16 -10.58 -2.82
C ARG A 37 28.58 -10.23 -1.39
N ARG A 38 27.62 -9.97 -0.50
CA ARG A 38 27.85 -9.64 0.91
C ARG A 38 28.04 -10.88 1.81
N GLY A 39 27.85 -12.08 1.28
CA GLY A 39 27.85 -13.31 2.09
C GLY A 39 26.64 -13.40 3.03
N GLU A 40 25.53 -12.75 2.68
CA GLU A 40 24.30 -12.73 3.45
C GLU A 40 23.32 -13.80 2.95
N GLU A 41 22.52 -14.37 3.86
CA GLU A 41 21.40 -15.24 3.49
C GLU A 41 20.31 -14.41 2.81
N PHE A 42 19.73 -14.91 1.72
CA PHE A 42 18.64 -14.24 1.00
C PHE A 42 17.35 -15.06 1.08
N VAL A 43 16.30 -14.45 1.62
CA VAL A 43 14.97 -15.07 1.79
C VAL A 43 13.93 -14.25 1.05
N VAL A 44 13.08 -14.90 0.27
CA VAL A 44 11.98 -14.25 -0.47
C VAL A 44 10.63 -14.73 0.07
N ILE A 45 9.70 -13.81 0.32
CA ILE A 45 8.34 -14.10 0.79
C ILE A 45 7.30 -13.33 -0.03
N PRO A 46 6.32 -13.99 -0.66
CA PRO A 46 6.35 -15.41 -0.99
C PRO A 46 7.43 -15.74 -2.03
N ASP A 47 7.97 -16.95 -1.98
CA ASP A 47 8.78 -17.47 -3.09
C ASP A 47 7.90 -17.88 -4.29
N SER A 48 8.52 -17.98 -5.47
CA SER A 48 7.83 -18.31 -6.72
C SER A 48 7.23 -19.72 -6.72
N ASP A 49 7.84 -20.67 -6.01
CA ASP A 49 7.32 -22.03 -5.88
C ASP A 49 6.04 -22.06 -5.03
N PHE A 50 5.95 -21.25 -3.98
CA PHE A 50 4.77 -21.09 -3.15
C PHE A 50 3.62 -20.49 -3.95
N ILE A 51 3.88 -19.43 -4.72
CA ILE A 51 2.90 -18.83 -5.64
C ILE A 51 2.41 -19.88 -6.65
N ARG A 52 3.34 -20.64 -7.26
CA ARG A 52 3.02 -21.71 -8.22
C ARG A 52 2.13 -22.78 -7.60
N ARG A 53 2.52 -23.32 -6.44
CA ARG A 53 1.75 -24.36 -5.72
C ARG A 53 0.35 -23.90 -5.35
N LYS A 54 0.20 -22.66 -4.84
CA LYS A 54 -1.12 -22.10 -4.52
C LYS A 54 -1.97 -21.97 -5.78
N THR A 55 -1.40 -21.43 -6.85
CA THR A 55 -2.09 -21.28 -8.15
C THR A 55 -2.54 -22.62 -8.72
N GLU A 56 -1.68 -23.65 -8.68
CA GLU A 56 -2.04 -25.00 -9.13
C GLU A 56 -3.12 -25.66 -8.27
N SER A 57 -3.07 -25.45 -6.94
CA SER A 57 -4.09 -25.94 -6.02
C SER A 57 -5.46 -25.33 -6.31
N LEU A 58 -5.52 -24.01 -6.52
CA LEU A 58 -6.76 -23.30 -6.85
C LEU A 58 -7.34 -23.77 -8.19
N LYS A 59 -6.49 -24.00 -9.19
CA LYS A 59 -6.91 -24.59 -10.49
C LYS A 59 -7.52 -25.98 -10.31
N LYS A 60 -6.97 -26.82 -9.44
CA LYS A 60 -7.48 -28.19 -9.20
C LYS A 60 -8.83 -28.21 -8.49
N MET A 61 -9.14 -27.20 -7.69
CA MET A 61 -10.40 -27.13 -6.95
C MET A 61 -11.60 -26.71 -7.82
N ASN A 62 -11.42 -26.50 -9.14
CA ASN A 62 -12.42 -25.88 -10.02
C ASN A 62 -13.01 -24.60 -9.39
N ALA A 63 -12.22 -23.96 -8.53
CA ALA A 63 -12.68 -22.79 -7.83
C ALA A 63 -12.82 -21.72 -8.92
N VAL A 64 -14.07 -21.36 -9.19
CA VAL A 64 -14.43 -20.58 -10.37
C VAL A 64 -13.69 -19.24 -10.34
N THR A 65 -13.39 -18.69 -9.15
CA THR A 65 -12.66 -17.42 -9.05
C THR A 65 -12.05 -17.09 -7.65
N PRO A 66 -11.13 -17.87 -7.07
CA PRO A 66 -10.30 -17.33 -5.99
C PRO A 66 -9.28 -16.38 -6.60
N SER A 67 -9.20 -15.18 -6.04
CA SER A 67 -7.97 -14.41 -6.05
C SER A 67 -6.79 -15.36 -5.76
N SER A 68 -5.92 -15.60 -6.75
CA SER A 68 -4.70 -16.40 -6.55
C SER A 68 -3.70 -15.72 -5.61
N LYS A 69 -4.06 -14.54 -5.09
CA LYS A 69 -3.25 -13.74 -4.21
C LYS A 69 -3.23 -14.33 -2.81
N LEU A 70 -2.21 -13.96 -2.07
CA LEU A 70 -2.06 -14.30 -0.66
C LEU A 70 -2.78 -13.28 0.19
N SER A 71 -3.49 -13.76 1.20
CA SER A 71 -4.06 -12.92 2.24
C SER A 71 -2.95 -12.22 3.05
N SER A 72 -3.28 -11.09 3.66
CA SER A 72 -2.39 -10.41 4.61
C SER A 72 -1.89 -11.38 5.70
N GLN A 73 -2.76 -12.27 6.22
CA GLN A 73 -2.40 -13.21 7.27
C GLN A 73 -1.34 -14.24 6.81
N GLU A 74 -1.46 -14.77 5.59
CA GLU A 74 -0.47 -15.71 5.04
C GLU A 74 0.93 -15.06 4.94
N ILE A 75 0.99 -13.78 4.60
CA ILE A 75 2.24 -13.01 4.57
C ILE A 75 2.79 -12.80 5.98
N GLN A 76 1.95 -12.40 6.93
CA GLN A 76 2.37 -12.21 8.32
C GLN A 76 2.94 -13.50 8.91
N ASP A 77 2.29 -14.64 8.68
CA ASP A 77 2.76 -15.95 9.18
C ASP A 77 4.08 -16.36 8.52
N ALA A 78 4.25 -16.09 7.22
CA ALA A 78 5.50 -16.34 6.53
C ALA A 78 6.64 -15.48 7.08
N VAL A 79 6.41 -14.18 7.34
CA VAL A 79 7.38 -13.27 7.96
C VAL A 79 7.80 -13.79 9.34
N VAL A 80 6.85 -14.18 10.18
CA VAL A 80 7.13 -14.73 11.52
C VAL A 80 8.00 -15.99 11.44
N ARG A 81 7.73 -16.86 10.48
CA ARG A 81 8.45 -18.13 10.32
C ARG A 81 9.85 -17.96 9.71
N LEU A 82 9.99 -17.12 8.69
CA LEU A 82 11.17 -17.10 7.82
C LEU A 82 12.06 -15.86 8.03
N GLY A 83 11.51 -14.79 8.61
CA GLY A 83 12.19 -13.50 8.77
C GLY A 83 13.19 -13.45 9.92
N LYS A 84 13.17 -14.41 10.85
CA LYS A 84 14.07 -14.42 12.01
C LYS A 84 15.54 -14.31 11.59
N GLY A 85 16.26 -13.39 12.23
CA GLY A 85 17.67 -13.10 11.97
C GLY A 85 17.93 -12.15 10.82
N ALA A 86 16.89 -11.64 10.14
CA ALA A 86 17.08 -10.59 9.15
C ALA A 86 17.63 -9.32 9.79
N THR A 87 18.52 -8.66 9.06
CA THR A 87 19.06 -7.32 9.36
C THR A 87 18.66 -6.32 8.29
N THR A 88 18.28 -6.81 7.11
CA THR A 88 17.80 -6.00 5.99
C THR A 88 16.42 -6.49 5.56
N VAL A 89 15.49 -5.56 5.35
CA VAL A 89 14.18 -5.85 4.74
C VAL A 89 14.04 -5.07 3.45
N ILE A 90 13.58 -5.74 2.41
CA ILE A 90 13.16 -5.14 1.14
C ILE A 90 11.67 -5.42 0.99
N ILE A 91 10.86 -4.39 0.75
CA ILE A 91 9.42 -4.50 0.51
C ILE A 91 9.15 -3.98 -0.88
N SER A 92 8.84 -4.87 -1.82
CA SER A 92 8.52 -4.51 -3.20
C SER A 92 7.04 -4.71 -3.47
N GLY A 93 6.34 -3.62 -3.79
CA GLY A 93 4.89 -3.59 -3.91
C GLY A 93 4.37 -2.24 -4.38
N HIS A 94 3.18 -2.22 -4.96
CA HIS A 94 2.46 -0.95 -5.09
C HIS A 94 2.08 -0.44 -3.70
N SER A 95 2.15 0.87 -3.50
CA SER A 95 1.85 1.49 -2.20
C SER A 95 1.34 2.91 -2.38
N ASP A 96 0.63 3.41 -1.37
CA ASP A 96 0.28 4.82 -1.19
C ASP A 96 0.98 5.44 0.03
N GLY A 97 1.97 4.74 0.59
CA GLY A 97 2.67 5.10 1.82
C GLY A 97 2.03 4.54 3.11
N THR A 98 0.80 4.00 3.06
CA THR A 98 0.10 3.44 4.23
C THR A 98 -0.17 1.94 4.13
N GLU A 99 -0.35 1.43 2.92
CA GLU A 99 -0.57 0.01 2.64
C GLU A 99 0.24 -0.46 1.43
N TYR A 100 0.42 -1.77 1.30
CA TYR A 100 1.01 -2.40 0.12
C TYR A 100 0.01 -3.31 -0.56
N HIS A 101 0.16 -3.48 -1.86
CA HIS A 101 -0.59 -4.45 -2.65
C HIS A 101 0.24 -4.81 -3.89
N GLY A 102 -0.18 -5.85 -4.59
CA GLY A 102 0.38 -6.17 -5.89
C GLY A 102 -0.24 -7.43 -6.47
N ASP A 103 0.47 -8.06 -7.40
CA ASP A 103 -0.05 -9.21 -8.13
C ASP A 103 -0.06 -10.51 -7.32
N THR A 104 0.79 -10.62 -6.29
CA THR A 104 0.93 -11.86 -5.50
C THR A 104 0.15 -11.82 -4.19
N VAL A 105 -0.22 -10.63 -3.71
CA VAL A 105 -0.85 -10.44 -2.40
C VAL A 105 -2.08 -9.55 -2.49
N GLU A 106 -3.05 -9.83 -1.65
CA GLU A 106 -4.11 -8.88 -1.31
C GLU A 106 -3.50 -7.65 -0.61
N THR A 107 -4.32 -6.63 -0.39
CA THR A 107 -3.88 -5.46 0.36
C THR A 107 -3.36 -5.89 1.73
N ILE A 108 -2.13 -5.47 2.05
CA ILE A 108 -1.52 -5.63 3.36
C ILE A 108 -1.28 -4.26 3.97
N LEU A 109 -1.87 -4.04 5.14
CA LEU A 109 -1.70 -2.78 5.87
C LEU A 109 -0.29 -2.72 6.43
N ARG A 110 0.30 -1.51 6.52
CA ARG A 110 1.60 -1.35 7.19
C ARG A 110 1.58 -1.92 8.61
N GLN A 111 0.50 -1.70 9.36
CA GLN A 111 0.34 -2.20 10.73
C GLN A 111 0.36 -3.74 10.81
N ASP A 112 -0.08 -4.45 9.77
CA ASP A 112 -0.01 -5.91 9.70
C ASP A 112 1.44 -6.38 9.60
N LEU A 113 2.22 -5.74 8.72
CA LEU A 113 3.66 -5.99 8.60
C LEU A 113 4.37 -5.71 9.91
N VAL A 114 4.06 -4.60 10.58
CA VAL A 114 4.62 -4.24 11.90
C VAL A 114 4.37 -5.33 12.92
N ARG A 115 3.11 -5.80 13.03
CA ARG A 115 2.75 -6.87 13.95
C ARG A 115 3.53 -8.14 13.64
N ALA A 116 3.67 -8.49 12.36
CA ALA A 116 4.46 -9.64 11.95
C ALA A 116 5.94 -9.51 12.30
N PHE A 117 6.57 -8.36 12.03
CA PHE A 117 7.98 -8.11 12.35
C PHE A 117 8.25 -8.15 13.86
N LYS A 118 7.40 -7.52 14.67
CA LYS A 118 7.49 -7.59 16.14
C LYS A 118 7.32 -9.02 16.64
N LYS A 119 6.33 -9.76 16.13
CA LYS A 119 6.09 -11.17 16.48
C LYS A 119 7.26 -12.07 16.05
N ALA A 120 7.97 -11.72 14.98
CA ALA A 120 9.19 -12.39 14.52
C ALA A 120 10.45 -12.02 15.35
N GLY A 121 10.36 -11.03 16.25
CA GLY A 121 11.50 -10.48 16.98
C GLY A 121 12.50 -9.73 16.10
N MET A 122 12.00 -9.09 15.03
CA MET A 122 12.82 -8.39 14.03
C MET A 122 12.91 -6.87 14.26
N ASP A 123 12.03 -6.30 15.07
CA ASP A 123 11.93 -4.86 15.36
C ASP A 123 13.27 -4.23 15.78
N SER A 124 14.09 -4.96 16.53
CA SER A 124 15.41 -4.53 16.98
C SER A 124 16.58 -5.04 16.12
N SER A 125 16.38 -6.05 15.27
CA SER A 125 17.47 -6.62 14.44
C SER A 125 17.63 -5.90 13.10
N ILE A 126 16.56 -5.28 12.59
CA ILE A 126 16.58 -4.57 11.31
C ILE A 126 17.43 -3.30 11.43
N GLN A 127 18.44 -3.23 10.57
CA GLN A 127 19.35 -2.09 10.39
C GLN A 127 19.07 -1.34 9.08
N SER A 128 18.46 -2.00 8.09
CA SER A 128 18.22 -1.42 6.77
C SER A 128 16.89 -1.82 6.17
N ILE A 129 16.21 -0.85 5.56
CA ILE A 129 14.87 -1.00 5.01
C ILE A 129 14.81 -0.37 3.62
N TYR A 130 14.35 -1.15 2.66
CA TYR A 130 14.22 -0.76 1.26
C TYR A 130 12.74 -0.84 0.90
N LEU A 131 12.11 0.30 0.65
CA LEU A 131 10.68 0.42 0.42
C LEU A 131 10.40 0.69 -1.07
N TRP A 132 10.34 -0.37 -1.87
CA TRP A 132 10.15 -0.35 -3.32
C TRP A 132 8.65 -0.26 -3.68
N GLY A 133 8.05 0.87 -3.32
CA GLY A 133 6.67 1.22 -3.67
C GLY A 133 6.49 2.73 -3.77
N CYS A 134 5.40 3.19 -4.39
CA CYS A 134 5.14 4.63 -4.49
C CYS A 134 4.94 5.25 -3.11
N TYR A 135 5.52 6.44 -2.91
CA TYR A 135 5.34 7.28 -1.71
C TYR A 135 5.75 6.64 -0.37
N THR A 136 6.41 5.48 -0.40
CA THR A 136 6.82 4.73 0.79
C THR A 136 7.95 5.39 1.56
N ALA A 137 8.71 6.29 0.92
CA ALA A 137 9.76 7.08 1.54
C ALA A 137 9.43 8.57 1.59
N SER A 138 8.14 8.93 1.51
CA SER A 138 7.69 10.26 1.92
C SER A 138 7.99 10.51 3.40
N HIS A 139 8.11 11.78 3.82
CA HIS A 139 8.39 12.14 5.21
C HIS A 139 7.52 11.37 6.22
N GLY A 140 6.20 11.33 6.04
CA GLY A 140 5.30 10.61 6.94
C GLY A 140 5.42 9.11 6.90
N ALA A 141 5.70 8.53 5.73
CA ALA A 141 5.96 7.11 5.66
C ALA A 141 7.24 6.74 6.42
N VAL A 142 8.35 7.46 6.20
CA VAL A 142 9.63 7.25 6.91
C VAL A 142 9.46 7.35 8.42
N ARG A 143 8.78 8.39 8.91
CA ARG A 143 8.54 8.60 10.34
C ARG A 143 7.78 7.43 10.97
N SER A 144 6.80 6.88 10.27
CA SER A 144 6.05 5.72 10.77
C SER A 144 6.96 4.49 10.94
N TRP A 145 7.80 4.21 9.95
CA TRP A 145 8.76 3.10 9.97
C TRP A 145 9.81 3.24 11.07
N ASP A 146 10.22 4.46 11.37
CA ASP A 146 11.19 4.75 12.43
C ASP A 146 10.69 4.29 13.81
N THR A 147 9.40 4.49 14.09
CA THR A 147 8.81 4.02 15.36
C THR A 147 8.73 2.50 15.47
N ILE A 148 8.84 1.80 14.35
CA ILE A 148 8.75 0.34 14.27
C ILE A 148 10.15 -0.28 14.35
N PHE A 149 11.12 0.35 13.70
CA PHE A 149 12.48 -0.13 13.56
C PHE A 149 13.48 0.92 14.06
N PRO A 150 13.56 1.12 15.38
CA PRO A 150 14.39 2.17 15.98
C PRO A 150 15.90 1.97 15.69
N ASN A 151 16.31 0.75 15.35
CA ASN A 151 17.71 0.42 15.01
C ASN A 151 17.99 0.47 13.50
N ALA A 152 16.99 0.78 12.67
CA ALA A 152 17.26 1.03 11.27
C ALA A 152 18.11 2.31 11.16
N HIS A 153 19.20 2.29 10.42
CA HIS A 153 20.00 3.50 10.15
C HIS A 153 19.93 3.90 8.67
N TYR A 154 19.37 3.02 7.84
CA TYR A 154 19.26 3.23 6.41
C TYR A 154 17.87 2.79 5.96
N LEU A 155 16.99 3.75 5.75
CA LEU A 155 15.65 3.53 5.21
C LEU A 155 15.54 4.33 3.93
N ILE A 156 15.33 3.67 2.81
CA ILE A 156 15.18 4.34 1.51
C ILE A 156 14.02 3.77 0.71
N GLY A 157 13.50 4.56 -0.22
CA GLY A 157 12.44 4.15 -1.13
C GLY A 157 12.03 5.32 -2.01
N TYR A 158 10.82 5.26 -2.57
CA TYR A 158 10.33 6.32 -3.44
C TYR A 158 9.54 7.38 -2.67
N THR A 159 9.91 8.64 -2.88
CA THR A 159 9.23 9.82 -2.32
C THR A 159 7.99 10.20 -3.12
N THR A 160 7.93 9.78 -4.38
CA THR A 160 6.84 10.07 -5.33
C THR A 160 6.27 8.77 -5.92
N ALA A 161 5.61 8.85 -7.07
CA ALA A 161 5.29 7.66 -7.86
C ALA A 161 6.58 6.87 -8.14
N GLY A 162 6.65 5.65 -7.62
CA GLY A 162 7.78 4.75 -7.77
C GLY A 162 7.87 4.13 -9.16
N ALA A 163 8.91 3.34 -9.37
CA ALA A 163 9.13 2.61 -10.61
C ALA A 163 7.94 1.66 -10.90
N PRO A 164 7.32 1.73 -12.10
CA PRO A 164 6.33 0.75 -12.50
C PRO A 164 6.88 -0.67 -12.44
N LYS A 165 6.00 -1.65 -12.27
CA LYS A 165 6.33 -3.06 -12.47
C LYS A 165 6.96 -3.21 -13.87
N ASN A 166 8.18 -3.71 -13.94
CA ASN A 166 9.03 -3.87 -15.15
C ASN A 166 9.82 -2.64 -15.62
N ASP A 167 9.83 -1.52 -14.88
CA ASP A 167 10.79 -0.46 -15.20
C ASP A 167 12.22 -0.95 -14.92
N ARG A 168 13.14 -0.70 -15.86
CA ARG A 168 14.55 -1.02 -15.71
C ARG A 168 15.22 -0.15 -14.64
N GLU A 169 14.65 1.01 -14.32
CA GLU A 169 15.18 1.90 -13.28
C GLU A 169 15.06 1.29 -11.89
N GLY A 170 13.95 0.60 -11.57
CA GLY A 170 13.69 0.02 -10.25
C GLY A 170 14.78 -0.94 -9.77
N PRO A 171 15.07 -2.03 -10.51
CA PRO A 171 16.15 -2.96 -10.17
C PRO A 171 17.53 -2.30 -10.15
N ARG A 172 17.80 -1.35 -11.06
CA ARG A 172 19.09 -0.64 -11.09
C ARG A 172 19.28 0.20 -9.83
N GLN A 173 18.26 0.95 -9.43
CA GLN A 173 18.28 1.77 -8.23
C GLN A 173 18.40 0.90 -6.97
N LEU A 174 17.72 -0.26 -6.92
CA LEU A 174 17.83 -1.20 -5.80
C LEU A 174 19.24 -1.74 -5.67
N ALA A 175 19.83 -2.20 -6.78
CA ALA A 175 21.21 -2.65 -6.81
C ALA A 175 22.19 -1.55 -6.38
N GLY A 176 22.00 -0.33 -6.89
CA GLY A 176 22.82 0.83 -6.54
C GLY A 176 22.75 1.15 -5.04
N ALA A 177 21.54 1.13 -4.48
CA ALA A 177 21.34 1.40 -3.06
C ALA A 177 21.97 0.32 -2.17
N LEU A 178 21.74 -0.97 -2.49
CA LEU A 178 22.37 -2.08 -1.79
C LEU A 178 23.91 -1.99 -1.89
N ARG A 179 24.49 -1.58 -3.01
CA ARG A 179 25.95 -1.42 -3.09
C ARG A 179 26.46 -0.25 -2.24
N ALA A 180 25.71 0.84 -2.18
CA ALA A 180 26.13 2.08 -1.53
C ALA A 180 25.81 2.11 -0.02
N GLU A 181 24.96 1.22 0.49
CA GLU A 181 24.46 1.21 1.87
C GLU A 181 25.56 1.38 2.92
N GLU A 182 26.59 0.53 2.90
CA GLU A 182 27.65 0.56 3.91
C GLU A 182 28.39 1.90 3.91
N LYS A 183 28.75 2.39 2.72
CA LYS A 183 29.39 3.69 2.53
C LYS A 183 28.51 4.81 3.09
N ILE A 184 27.25 4.87 2.65
CA ILE A 184 26.31 5.93 3.03
C ILE A 184 26.02 5.90 4.53
N ARG A 185 25.85 4.72 5.13
CA ARG A 185 25.59 4.58 6.56
C ARG A 185 26.78 4.99 7.42
N SER A 186 28.00 4.73 6.95
CA SER A 186 29.23 5.14 7.62
C SER A 186 29.58 6.61 7.43
N GLU A 187 28.91 7.30 6.51
CA GLU A 187 29.13 8.71 6.23
C GLU A 187 28.43 9.60 7.28
N SER A 188 29.09 10.70 7.63
CA SER A 188 28.61 11.70 8.59
C SER A 188 28.28 13.03 7.94
N ASP A 189 28.87 13.33 6.77
CA ASP A 189 28.54 14.53 6.00
C ASP A 189 27.24 14.34 5.20
N SER A 190 26.18 15.00 5.64
CA SER A 190 24.86 14.96 4.99
C SER A 190 24.91 15.39 3.52
N LYS A 191 25.83 16.28 3.12
CA LYS A 191 25.99 16.67 1.70
C LYS A 191 26.57 15.52 0.87
N GLN A 192 27.52 14.78 1.43
CA GLN A 192 28.11 13.62 0.79
C GLN A 192 27.11 12.46 0.71
N ILE A 193 26.30 12.25 1.76
CA ILE A 193 25.17 11.30 1.73
C ILE A 193 24.21 11.65 0.59
N LEU A 194 23.79 12.91 0.47
CA LEU A 194 22.90 13.34 -0.61
C LEU A 194 23.54 13.15 -1.99
N ALA A 195 24.84 13.41 -2.14
CA ALA A 195 25.57 13.19 -3.38
C ALA A 195 25.61 11.69 -3.75
N ASP A 196 25.84 10.81 -2.78
CA ASP A 196 25.83 9.37 -2.99
C ASP A 196 24.43 8.84 -3.33
N LEU A 197 23.38 9.35 -2.67
CA LEU A 197 21.99 9.03 -3.01
C LEU A 197 21.61 9.51 -4.42
N LYS A 198 22.15 10.65 -4.88
CA LYS A 198 22.00 11.10 -6.28
C LYS A 198 22.64 10.13 -7.27
N LEU A 199 23.78 9.54 -6.94
CA LEU A 199 24.44 8.53 -7.78
C LEU A 199 23.65 7.22 -7.83
N VAL A 200 22.90 6.89 -6.79
CA VAL A 200 21.96 5.76 -6.75
C VAL A 200 20.71 6.08 -7.58
N ASN A 201 20.16 7.28 -7.45
CA ASN A 201 18.96 7.74 -8.15
C ASN A 201 19.23 8.13 -9.61
N GLN A 202 19.81 7.21 -10.38
CA GLN A 202 20.02 7.43 -11.80
C GLN A 202 18.66 7.38 -12.50
N GLY A 203 18.29 8.48 -13.17
CA GLY A 203 17.00 8.65 -13.85
C GLY A 203 16.19 9.82 -13.26
N ASP A 204 15.44 10.51 -14.12
CA ASP A 204 14.67 11.70 -13.72
C ASP A 204 13.22 11.38 -13.35
N ARG A 205 12.79 10.12 -13.51
CA ARG A 205 11.38 9.72 -13.40
C ARG A 205 10.97 9.42 -11.97
N HIS A 206 11.85 8.78 -11.21
CA HIS A 206 11.57 8.33 -9.85
C HIS A 206 12.51 9.02 -8.88
N SER A 207 11.94 9.57 -7.81
CA SER A 207 12.72 10.26 -6.79
C SER A 207 12.91 9.35 -5.60
N LEU A 208 14.15 8.91 -5.40
CA LEU A 208 14.55 8.29 -4.14
C LEU A 208 14.58 9.31 -3.00
N GLY A 209 14.29 8.80 -1.81
CA GLY A 209 14.50 9.50 -0.56
C GLY A 209 14.38 8.53 0.59
N GLY A 210 14.37 9.06 1.80
CA GLY A 210 14.31 8.26 3.00
C GLY A 210 15.12 8.85 4.15
N ARG A 211 15.39 8.03 5.16
CA ARG A 211 16.23 8.40 6.31
C ARG A 211 17.57 7.70 6.24
N VAL A 212 18.63 8.46 6.47
CA VAL A 212 19.96 7.93 6.79
C VAL A 212 20.39 8.58 8.10
N ASN A 213 20.69 7.75 9.11
CA ASN A 213 20.95 8.21 10.47
C ASN A 213 19.78 9.10 10.96
N ASP A 214 20.04 10.31 11.43
CA ASP A 214 19.01 11.20 12.00
C ASP A 214 18.44 12.23 11.01
N HIS A 215 18.75 12.07 9.71
CA HIS A 215 18.36 13.01 8.68
C HIS A 215 17.47 12.34 7.63
N TYR A 216 16.47 13.10 7.19
CA TYR A 216 15.72 12.77 6.00
C TYR A 216 16.37 13.39 4.76
N TYR A 217 16.34 12.65 3.65
CA TYR A 217 16.86 13.03 2.34
C TYR A 217 15.76 12.87 1.28
N CYS A 218 15.62 13.87 0.40
CA CYS A 218 14.83 13.75 -0.84
C CYS A 218 15.68 14.20 -2.03
N VAL A 219 16.02 13.23 -2.89
CA VAL A 219 17.01 13.41 -3.95
C VAL A 219 16.55 14.44 -4.99
N GLN A 220 15.32 14.32 -5.50
CA GLN A 220 14.78 15.23 -6.52
C GLN A 220 14.74 16.68 -6.05
N ARG A 221 14.47 16.91 -4.76
CA ARG A 221 14.41 18.26 -4.17
C ARG A 221 15.79 18.76 -3.71
N GLY A 222 16.81 17.91 -3.73
CA GLY A 222 18.08 18.19 -3.07
C GLY A 222 17.90 18.53 -1.59
N LEU A 223 16.85 18.00 -0.97
CA LEU A 223 16.43 18.37 0.38
C LEU A 223 17.14 17.49 1.40
N ILE A 224 17.66 18.13 2.44
CA ILE A 224 18.17 17.51 3.67
C ILE A 224 17.40 18.18 4.80
N THR A 225 16.75 17.39 5.64
CA THR A 225 15.92 17.93 6.72
C THR A 225 16.17 17.11 7.98
N GLY A 226 16.50 17.80 9.07
CA GLY A 226 16.54 17.16 10.39
C GLY A 226 15.13 16.71 10.77
N LEU A 227 14.98 15.57 11.44
CA LEU A 227 13.65 15.06 11.78
C LEU A 227 12.81 16.05 12.62
N ASP A 228 13.46 16.94 13.39
CA ASP A 228 12.78 17.98 14.17
C ASP A 228 12.28 19.15 13.30
N GLU A 229 12.97 19.51 12.21
CA GLU A 229 12.56 20.56 11.27
C GLU A 229 11.25 20.18 10.53
N ILE A 230 10.95 18.89 10.45
CA ILE A 230 9.69 18.39 9.88
C ILE A 230 8.46 18.93 10.63
N LYS A 231 8.58 19.17 11.95
CA LYS A 231 7.49 19.72 12.77
C LYS A 231 7.11 21.13 12.32
N GLU A 232 8.11 21.95 11.97
CA GLU A 232 7.89 23.30 11.46
C GLU A 232 7.18 23.26 10.10
N GLY A 233 7.59 22.35 9.21
CA GLY A 233 6.90 22.11 7.93
C GLY A 233 5.43 21.73 8.08
N CYS A 234 5.05 21.03 9.16
CA CYS A 234 3.64 20.74 9.44
C CYS A 234 2.84 21.99 9.81
N ARG A 235 3.45 22.99 10.44
CA ARG A 235 2.79 24.25 10.79
C ARG A 235 2.44 25.03 9.53
N ASP A 236 3.42 25.20 8.65
CA ASP A 236 3.23 25.88 7.38
C ASP A 236 2.20 25.18 6.51
N PHE A 237 2.24 23.83 6.48
CA PHE A 237 1.24 23.04 5.79
C PHE A 237 -0.17 23.29 6.37
N ALA A 238 -0.36 23.18 7.68
CA ALA A 238 -1.66 23.38 8.32
C ALA A 238 -2.23 24.78 8.05
N HIS A 239 -1.42 25.83 8.19
CA HIS A 239 -1.82 27.19 7.87
C HIS A 239 -2.21 27.32 6.38
N SER A 240 -1.43 26.73 5.47
CA SER A 240 -1.74 26.78 4.03
C SER A 240 -3.03 26.03 3.67
N MET A 241 -3.41 25.01 4.45
CA MET A 241 -4.64 24.25 4.27
C MET A 241 -5.85 24.99 4.86
N ALA A 242 -5.70 25.54 6.06
CA ALA A 242 -6.71 26.32 6.78
C ALA A 242 -7.06 27.64 6.09
N ALA A 243 -6.12 28.21 5.32
CA ALA A 243 -6.29 29.52 4.73
C ALA A 243 -7.22 29.54 3.51
N GLU A 244 -7.27 28.48 2.69
CA GLU A 244 -7.97 28.57 1.38
C GLU A 244 -8.07 27.24 0.59
N LYS A 245 -7.16 26.29 0.83
CA LYS A 245 -7.02 25.15 -0.09
C LYS A 245 -8.07 24.06 0.11
N TYR A 246 -8.51 23.78 1.34
CA TYR A 246 -9.48 22.70 1.55
C TYR A 246 -10.83 23.01 0.89
N ASP A 247 -11.35 24.23 1.07
CA ASP A 247 -12.62 24.68 0.50
C ASP A 247 -12.63 24.61 -1.03
N LEU A 248 -11.47 24.79 -1.69
CA LEU A 248 -11.34 24.63 -3.14
C LEU A 248 -11.54 23.18 -3.61
N TYR A 249 -11.24 22.20 -2.75
CA TYR A 249 -11.34 20.79 -3.09
C TYR A 249 -12.54 20.07 -2.45
N ASP A 250 -13.16 20.65 -1.42
CA ASP A 250 -14.39 20.16 -0.80
C ASP A 250 -15.52 19.85 -1.80
N PRO A 251 -15.73 20.64 -2.87
CA PRO A 251 -16.69 20.30 -3.91
C PRO A 251 -16.43 18.95 -4.62
N TYR A 252 -15.16 18.52 -4.76
CA TYR A 252 -14.87 17.16 -5.27
C TYR A 252 -15.19 16.10 -4.21
N PHE A 253 -14.96 16.40 -2.92
CA PHE A 253 -15.25 15.49 -1.81
C PHE A 253 -16.74 15.35 -1.51
N SER A 254 -17.55 16.36 -1.81
CA SER A 254 -19.01 16.33 -1.66
C SER A 254 -19.73 15.90 -2.95
N GLY A 255 -18.99 15.63 -4.03
CA GLY A 255 -19.55 15.24 -5.33
C GLY A 255 -20.24 16.39 -6.09
N GLN A 256 -20.05 17.64 -5.66
CA GLN A 256 -20.54 18.84 -6.36
C GLN A 256 -19.78 19.10 -7.66
N LEU A 257 -18.48 18.77 -7.72
CA LEU A 257 -17.66 18.85 -8.93
C LEU A 257 -17.34 17.46 -9.47
N PRO A 258 -17.32 17.26 -10.80
CA PRO A 258 -16.89 16.02 -11.41
C PRO A 258 -15.39 15.82 -11.17
N ILE A 259 -15.00 14.57 -10.94
CA ILE A 259 -13.58 14.21 -10.80
C ILE A 259 -12.91 14.37 -12.18
N PRO A 260 -11.81 15.13 -12.29
CA PRO A 260 -11.19 15.41 -13.58
C PRO A 260 -10.75 14.13 -14.30
N GLU A 261 -11.05 14.03 -15.60
CA GLU A 261 -10.70 12.84 -16.40
C GLU A 261 -9.19 12.62 -16.49
N ASP A 262 -8.40 13.70 -16.65
CA ASP A 262 -6.94 13.64 -16.54
C ASP A 262 -6.52 13.75 -15.06
N GLY A 263 -6.65 12.63 -14.36
CA GLY A 263 -6.26 12.49 -12.96
C GLY A 263 -4.76 12.66 -12.68
N LEU A 264 -3.90 12.85 -13.70
CA LEU A 264 -2.45 13.05 -13.52
C LEU A 264 -2.06 14.53 -13.58
N LYS A 265 -2.82 15.38 -14.28
CA LYS A 265 -2.53 16.81 -14.44
C LYS A 265 -3.53 17.73 -13.76
N SER A 266 -4.54 17.18 -13.09
CA SER A 266 -5.58 17.99 -12.46
C SER A 266 -5.09 18.73 -11.21
N PRO A 267 -5.72 19.88 -10.85
CA PRO A 267 -5.51 20.52 -9.56
C PRO A 267 -5.71 19.56 -8.38
N LEU A 268 -6.66 18.64 -8.49
CA LEU A 268 -6.90 17.60 -7.47
C LEU A 268 -5.70 16.67 -7.30
N ARG A 269 -4.98 16.33 -8.38
CA ARG A 269 -3.74 15.55 -8.30
C ARG A 269 -2.61 16.31 -7.62
N ALA A 270 -2.47 17.61 -7.93
CA ALA A 270 -1.50 18.46 -7.27
C ALA A 270 -1.80 18.59 -5.77
N PHE A 271 -3.09 18.72 -5.41
CA PHE A 271 -3.53 18.69 -4.02
C PHE A 271 -3.19 17.36 -3.35
N TYR A 272 -3.52 16.23 -3.96
CA TYR A 272 -3.12 14.92 -3.46
C TYR A 272 -1.62 14.80 -3.24
N GLN A 273 -0.79 15.24 -4.18
CA GLN A 273 0.66 15.19 -4.02
C GLN A 273 1.11 16.04 -2.83
N ASN A 274 0.53 17.22 -2.65
CA ASN A 274 0.82 18.07 -1.50
C ASN A 274 0.41 17.41 -0.17
N VAL A 275 -0.78 16.80 -0.10
CA VAL A 275 -1.23 16.07 1.09
C VAL A 275 -0.36 14.84 1.36
N GLN A 276 0.07 14.15 0.31
CA GLN A 276 0.98 13.00 0.41
C GLN A 276 2.37 13.40 0.94
N ASP A 277 2.91 14.54 0.48
CA ASP A 277 4.20 15.06 0.95
C ASP A 277 4.17 15.49 2.44
N HIS A 278 2.97 15.76 2.96
CA HIS A 278 2.72 16.20 4.33
C HIS A 278 1.91 15.19 5.14
N SER A 279 1.89 13.91 4.73
CA SER A 279 1.07 12.90 5.39
C SER A 279 1.43 12.69 6.86
N GLN A 280 2.66 13.04 7.28
CA GLN A 280 3.11 13.06 8.68
C GLN A 280 2.37 14.07 9.55
N CYS A 281 1.79 15.10 8.94
CA CYS A 281 1.10 16.20 9.62
C CYS A 281 -0.38 15.90 9.81
N LEU A 282 -0.87 14.82 9.20
CA LEU A 282 -2.27 14.45 9.19
C LEU A 282 -2.55 13.42 10.27
N LEU A 283 -3.79 13.45 10.75
CA LEU A 283 -4.33 12.43 11.64
C LEU A 283 -4.70 11.18 10.81
N CYS A 284 -3.69 10.54 10.20
CA CYS A 284 -3.87 9.34 9.39
C CYS A 284 -3.27 8.12 10.10
N GLY A 285 -4.08 7.08 10.29
CA GLY A 285 -3.65 5.86 10.97
C GLY A 285 -4.71 5.26 11.88
N SER A 286 -4.27 4.49 12.88
CA SER A 286 -5.09 4.09 14.03
C SER A 286 -5.40 5.30 14.92
N GLU A 287 -6.41 5.17 15.78
CA GLU A 287 -6.72 6.19 16.79
C GLU A 287 -5.51 6.53 17.68
N GLU A 288 -4.67 5.54 18.01
CA GLU A 288 -3.43 5.74 18.78
C GLU A 288 -2.40 6.58 18.02
N GLU A 289 -2.19 6.32 16.71
CA GLU A 289 -1.30 7.12 15.86
C GLU A 289 -1.82 8.58 15.77
N GLN A 290 -3.14 8.74 15.60
CA GLN A 290 -3.79 10.05 15.55
C GLN A 290 -3.65 10.81 16.87
N GLU A 291 -3.93 10.17 18.00
CA GLU A 291 -3.82 10.79 19.32
C GLU A 291 -2.38 11.22 19.62
N LYS A 292 -1.39 10.41 19.22
CA LYS A 292 0.03 10.75 19.37
C LYS A 292 0.39 11.99 18.55
N VAL A 293 0.02 12.03 17.26
CA VAL A 293 0.26 13.20 16.40
C VAL A 293 -0.44 14.43 16.99
N LEU A 294 -1.69 14.30 17.43
CA LEU A 294 -2.45 15.38 18.05
C LEU A 294 -1.74 15.93 19.29
N LYS A 295 -1.28 15.07 20.21
CA LYS A 295 -0.55 15.48 21.42
C LYS A 295 0.73 16.23 21.09
N GLU A 296 1.48 15.77 20.10
CA GLU A 296 2.70 16.45 19.65
C GLU A 296 2.38 17.83 19.06
N MET A 297 1.32 17.94 18.26
CA MET A 297 0.90 19.17 17.60
C MET A 297 0.22 20.17 18.55
N GLN A 298 -0.51 19.72 19.58
CA GLN A 298 -1.18 20.61 20.54
C GLN A 298 -0.23 21.60 21.22
N SER A 299 1.05 21.24 21.37
CA SER A 299 2.08 22.14 21.90
C SER A 299 2.45 23.31 20.97
N SER A 300 2.13 23.19 19.68
CA SER A 300 2.74 23.98 18.59
C SER A 300 1.72 24.60 17.64
N PHE A 301 0.43 24.33 17.81
CA PHE A 301 -0.66 24.71 16.91
C PHE A 301 -1.84 25.27 17.70
N ASN A 302 -2.57 26.23 17.12
CA ASN A 302 -3.84 26.67 17.70
C ASN A 302 -4.98 25.70 17.31
N GLN A 303 -6.11 25.80 18.02
CA GLN A 303 -7.27 24.92 17.81
C GLN A 303 -7.81 24.95 16.37
N LYS A 304 -7.80 26.11 15.71
CA LYS A 304 -8.29 26.28 14.34
C LYS A 304 -7.43 25.50 13.33
N ASP A 305 -6.11 25.50 13.49
CA ASP A 305 -5.21 24.75 12.62
C ASP A 305 -5.40 23.22 12.81
N LEU A 306 -5.60 22.77 14.06
CA LEU A 306 -5.89 21.37 14.36
C LEU A 306 -7.22 20.93 13.74
N GLU A 307 -8.26 21.77 13.84
CA GLU A 307 -9.55 21.54 13.19
C GLU A 307 -9.39 21.42 11.67
N ALA A 308 -8.68 22.35 11.03
CA ALA A 308 -8.42 22.28 9.59
C ALA A 308 -7.69 21.00 9.18
N LEU A 309 -6.65 20.59 9.92
CA LEU A 309 -5.91 19.35 9.65
C LEU A 309 -6.78 18.10 9.78
N SER A 310 -7.69 18.09 10.76
CA SER A 310 -8.61 16.96 10.98
C SER A 310 -9.65 16.79 9.87
N GLN A 311 -9.90 17.83 9.08
CA GLN A 311 -10.83 17.78 7.95
C GLN A 311 -10.16 17.25 6.67
N ILE A 312 -8.82 17.25 6.59
CA ILE A 312 -8.10 16.81 5.39
C ILE A 312 -8.17 15.29 5.28
N PRO A 313 -8.72 14.73 4.18
CA PRO A 313 -8.75 13.29 3.98
C PRO A 313 -7.33 12.73 3.86
N CYS A 314 -7.14 11.53 4.39
CA CYS A 314 -5.86 10.83 4.24
C CYS A 314 -5.50 10.62 2.75
N PRO A 315 -4.21 10.56 2.39
CA PRO A 315 -3.79 10.38 1.01
C PRO A 315 -4.44 9.18 0.31
N GLY A 316 -4.62 8.06 1.02
CA GLY A 316 -5.32 6.88 0.53
C GLY A 316 -6.78 7.16 0.11
N VAL A 317 -7.49 8.06 0.79
CA VAL A 317 -8.86 8.48 0.40
C VAL A 317 -8.82 9.38 -0.83
N LEU A 318 -7.87 10.32 -0.86
CA LEU A 318 -7.69 11.25 -1.97
C LEU A 318 -7.37 10.54 -3.29
N ILE A 319 -6.46 9.55 -3.27
CA ILE A 319 -6.10 8.81 -4.48
C ILE A 319 -7.27 7.96 -4.99
N ARG A 320 -8.09 7.41 -4.09
CA ARG A 320 -9.33 6.70 -4.46
C ARG A 320 -10.34 7.63 -5.11
N LEU A 321 -10.48 8.86 -4.60
CA LEU A 321 -11.30 9.87 -5.26
C LEU A 321 -10.75 10.20 -6.65
N ILE A 322 -9.46 10.47 -6.80
CA ILE A 322 -8.85 10.77 -8.12
C ILE A 322 -9.07 9.62 -9.10
N LYS A 323 -9.06 8.37 -8.62
CA LYS A 323 -9.19 7.16 -9.42
C LYS A 323 -10.60 6.58 -9.39
N PHE A 324 -11.58 7.36 -8.99
CA PHE A 324 -12.95 6.89 -8.82
C PHE A 324 -13.57 6.29 -10.08
N SER A 325 -13.30 6.89 -11.25
CA SER A 325 -13.75 6.32 -12.53
C SER A 325 -13.18 4.92 -12.78
N HIS A 326 -11.92 4.68 -12.41
CA HIS A 326 -11.29 3.36 -12.48
C HIS A 326 -11.95 2.39 -11.50
N ILE A 327 -12.20 2.84 -10.26
CA ILE A 327 -12.89 2.06 -9.22
C ILE A 327 -14.27 1.62 -9.71
N VAL A 328 -15.08 2.55 -10.24
CA VAL A 328 -16.42 2.26 -10.77
C VAL A 328 -16.35 1.30 -11.96
N ASN A 329 -15.41 1.51 -12.89
CA ASN A 329 -15.23 0.62 -14.04
C ASN A 329 -14.79 -0.78 -13.61
N ASN A 330 -13.89 -0.89 -12.63
CA ASN A 330 -13.45 -2.16 -12.09
C ASN A 330 -14.59 -2.86 -11.36
N TYR A 331 -15.35 -2.15 -10.53
CA TYR A 331 -16.57 -2.68 -9.91
C TYR A 331 -17.55 -3.24 -10.95
N ARG A 332 -17.84 -2.48 -12.02
CA ARG A 332 -18.68 -2.94 -13.13
C ARG A 332 -18.18 -4.21 -13.79
N LYS A 333 -16.87 -4.34 -13.98
CA LYS A 333 -16.25 -5.57 -14.53
C LYS A 333 -16.41 -6.74 -13.57
N VAL A 334 -16.16 -6.52 -12.27
CA VAL A 334 -16.28 -7.58 -11.25
C VAL A 334 -17.69 -8.12 -11.18
N TYR A 335 -18.68 -7.25 -11.18
CA TYR A 335 -20.08 -7.64 -11.02
C TYR A 335 -20.85 -7.65 -12.35
N ALA A 336 -20.16 -7.79 -13.49
CA ALA A 336 -20.77 -7.67 -14.82
C ALA A 336 -21.95 -8.64 -15.01
N ARG A 337 -21.81 -9.89 -14.53
CA ARG A 337 -22.88 -10.90 -14.59
C ARG A 337 -24.09 -10.52 -13.74
N GLU A 338 -23.84 -9.96 -12.55
CA GLU A 338 -24.88 -9.47 -11.66
C GLU A 338 -25.63 -8.28 -12.30
N PHE A 339 -24.89 -7.33 -12.87
CA PHE A 339 -25.46 -6.21 -13.62
C PHE A 339 -26.24 -6.65 -14.86
N ASP A 340 -25.78 -7.67 -15.58
CA ASP A 340 -26.52 -8.27 -16.70
C ASP A 340 -27.83 -8.92 -16.23
N PHE A 341 -27.79 -9.62 -15.10
CA PHE A 341 -28.97 -10.20 -14.48
C PHE A 341 -29.98 -9.10 -14.11
N TYR A 342 -29.57 -8.07 -13.37
CA TYR A 342 -30.44 -6.95 -13.05
C TYR A 342 -31.00 -6.26 -14.30
N ARG A 343 -30.18 -6.00 -15.33
CA ARG A 343 -30.65 -5.41 -16.59
C ARG A 343 -31.72 -6.26 -17.27
N LYS A 344 -31.67 -7.59 -17.17
CA LYS A 344 -32.70 -8.50 -17.69
C LYS A 344 -33.98 -8.45 -16.85
N GLU A 345 -33.85 -8.47 -15.52
CA GLU A 345 -35.01 -8.46 -14.62
C GLU A 345 -35.74 -7.11 -14.64
N PHE A 346 -35.01 -5.99 -14.66
CA PHE A 346 -35.60 -4.65 -14.76
C PHE A 346 -36.36 -4.40 -16.07
N LYS A 347 -36.05 -5.12 -17.16
CA LYS A 347 -36.82 -5.03 -18.42
C LYS A 347 -38.21 -5.65 -18.31
N LYS A 348 -38.45 -6.51 -17.31
CA LYS A 348 -39.75 -7.16 -17.07
C LYS A 348 -40.67 -6.28 -16.21
N LEU A 349 -40.11 -5.29 -15.52
CA LEU A 349 -40.86 -4.37 -14.67
C LEU A 349 -41.46 -3.23 -15.50
N PRO A 350 -42.59 -2.64 -15.06
CA PRO A 350 -43.14 -1.44 -15.68
C PRO A 350 -42.12 -0.29 -15.71
N PRO A 351 -42.32 0.74 -16.57
CA PRO A 351 -41.44 1.90 -16.64
C PRO A 351 -41.19 2.47 -15.24
N ALA A 352 -39.92 2.77 -14.94
CA ALA A 352 -39.54 3.26 -13.62
C ALA A 352 -40.27 4.59 -13.32
N SER A 353 -40.84 4.70 -12.12
CA SER A 353 -41.16 6.01 -11.57
C SER A 353 -39.86 6.84 -11.44
N PRO A 354 -39.96 8.18 -11.34
CA PRO A 354 -38.79 9.01 -11.03
C PRO A 354 -38.00 8.53 -9.81
N GLU A 355 -38.66 8.03 -8.76
CA GLU A 355 -37.99 7.46 -7.58
C GLU A 355 -37.23 6.15 -7.91
N ASN A 356 -37.83 5.28 -8.73
CA ASN A 356 -37.24 3.98 -9.10
C ASN A 356 -36.14 4.09 -10.16
N ALA A 357 -36.04 5.23 -10.87
CA ALA A 357 -35.01 5.47 -11.87
C ALA A 357 -33.60 5.47 -11.24
N ALA A 358 -33.48 5.98 -10.01
CA ALA A 358 -32.23 6.03 -9.27
C ALA A 358 -31.73 4.63 -8.89
N CYS A 359 -32.57 3.82 -8.24
CA CYS A 359 -32.24 2.43 -7.90
C CYS A 359 -31.93 1.60 -9.16
N ARG A 360 -32.67 1.81 -10.25
CA ARG A 360 -32.36 1.17 -11.54
C ARG A 360 -30.98 1.55 -12.05
N LYS A 361 -30.62 2.84 -12.01
CA LYS A 361 -29.29 3.32 -12.43
C LYS A 361 -28.17 2.66 -11.63
N ILE A 362 -28.36 2.45 -10.32
CA ILE A 362 -27.42 1.73 -9.45
C ILE A 362 -27.30 0.26 -9.84
N LEU A 363 -28.42 -0.44 -9.85
CA LEU A 363 -28.47 -1.89 -10.04
C LEU A 363 -28.13 -2.32 -11.46
N THR A 364 -28.12 -1.40 -12.42
CA THR A 364 -27.66 -1.66 -13.79
C THR A 364 -26.22 -1.22 -14.03
N GLY A 365 -25.60 -0.58 -13.04
CA GLY A 365 -24.26 -0.04 -13.15
C GLY A 365 -24.19 1.26 -13.96
N GLU A 366 -25.28 1.92 -14.32
CA GLU A 366 -25.34 3.08 -15.23
C GLU A 366 -24.95 4.41 -14.56
N TYR A 367 -24.35 4.38 -13.38
CA TYR A 367 -24.02 5.56 -12.58
C TYR A 367 -22.59 6.08 -12.81
N GLY A 368 -22.39 7.40 -12.71
CA GLY A 368 -21.11 8.07 -12.87
C GLY A 368 -20.70 8.90 -11.64
N PRO A 369 -19.56 9.62 -11.69
CA PRO A 369 -19.08 10.48 -10.60
C PRO A 369 -20.12 11.49 -10.10
N SER A 370 -20.96 12.03 -10.99
CA SER A 370 -22.02 12.98 -10.67
C SER A 370 -23.17 12.39 -9.84
N ASP A 371 -23.28 11.07 -9.77
CA ASP A 371 -24.35 10.39 -9.04
C ASP A 371 -24.01 10.17 -7.57
N ARG A 372 -22.83 10.56 -7.09
CA ARG A 372 -22.41 10.30 -5.69
C ARG A 372 -23.43 10.78 -4.66
N LYS A 373 -23.97 11.99 -4.82
CA LYS A 373 -25.01 12.52 -3.92
C LYS A 373 -26.28 11.66 -3.95
N LEU A 374 -26.68 11.18 -5.13
CA LEU A 374 -27.79 10.24 -5.28
C LEU A 374 -27.58 8.98 -4.44
N PHE A 375 -26.35 8.48 -4.34
CA PHE A 375 -26.04 7.33 -3.49
C PHE A 375 -26.04 7.66 -2.00
N GLU A 376 -25.50 8.82 -1.60
CA GLU A 376 -25.54 9.24 -0.19
C GLU A 376 -26.99 9.43 0.29
N ASP A 377 -27.87 9.94 -0.57
CA ASP A 377 -29.30 10.08 -0.29
C ASP A 377 -29.99 8.70 -0.22
N LEU A 378 -29.68 7.79 -1.15
CA LEU A 378 -30.23 6.42 -1.17
C LEU A 378 -29.66 5.50 -0.08
N ALA A 379 -28.50 5.82 0.49
CA ALA A 379 -27.92 5.08 1.61
C ALA A 379 -28.63 5.40 2.93
N ARG A 380 -29.18 6.61 3.02
CA ARG A 380 -29.87 7.11 4.21
C ARG A 380 -31.34 6.73 4.19
N ASP A 381 -31.96 6.78 3.01
CA ASP A 381 -33.37 6.47 2.85
C ASP A 381 -33.54 5.08 2.26
N SER A 382 -34.49 4.30 2.80
CA SER A 382 -34.87 2.98 2.32
C SER A 382 -35.54 2.98 0.93
N VAL A 383 -35.19 3.91 0.05
CA VAL A 383 -35.89 4.24 -1.21
C VAL A 383 -36.03 3.01 -2.11
N CYS A 384 -35.06 2.09 -2.10
CA CYS A 384 -35.15 0.88 -2.91
C CYS A 384 -36.04 -0.22 -2.28
N ASN A 385 -36.45 -0.08 -1.01
CA ASN A 385 -37.38 -1.02 -0.36
C ASN A 385 -38.82 -0.87 -0.87
N ASP A 386 -39.19 0.30 -1.41
CA ASP A 386 -40.55 0.59 -1.91
C ASP A 386 -40.78 0.13 -3.36
N MET A 387 -39.78 -0.47 -4.01
CA MET A 387 -39.84 -0.84 -5.43
C MET A 387 -40.78 -2.01 -5.76
N ASN A 388 -41.48 -2.60 -4.78
CA ASN A 388 -42.27 -3.83 -4.93
C ASN A 388 -41.52 -4.91 -5.73
N LEU A 389 -40.20 -5.03 -5.50
CA LEU A 389 -39.39 -6.05 -6.14
C LEU A 389 -39.81 -7.43 -5.61
N PRO A 390 -39.77 -8.49 -6.44
CA PRO A 390 -39.77 -9.85 -5.93
C PRO A 390 -38.74 -10.00 -4.81
N ALA A 391 -39.06 -10.73 -3.74
CA ALA A 391 -38.21 -10.81 -2.53
C ALA A 391 -36.74 -11.15 -2.85
N GLU A 392 -36.52 -12.08 -3.77
CA GLU A 392 -35.18 -12.46 -4.25
C GLU A 392 -34.42 -11.30 -4.90
N LEU A 393 -35.11 -10.44 -5.64
CA LEU A 393 -34.53 -9.23 -6.23
C LEU A 393 -34.32 -8.12 -5.21
N ALA A 394 -35.18 -8.02 -4.19
CA ALA A 394 -35.02 -7.07 -3.11
C ALA A 394 -33.76 -7.36 -2.28
N ASP A 395 -33.52 -8.61 -1.92
CA ASP A 395 -32.34 -9.02 -1.16
C ASP A 395 -31.04 -8.81 -1.94
N LEU A 396 -31.03 -9.21 -3.21
CA LEU A 396 -29.92 -8.94 -4.12
C LEU A 396 -29.69 -7.45 -4.28
N ALA A 397 -30.76 -6.66 -4.52
CA ALA A 397 -30.66 -5.22 -4.67
C ALA A 397 -30.09 -4.55 -3.42
N ALA A 398 -30.58 -4.91 -2.23
CA ALA A 398 -30.07 -4.40 -0.96
C ALA A 398 -28.59 -4.76 -0.76
N SER A 399 -28.17 -5.96 -1.19
CA SER A 399 -26.77 -6.39 -1.16
C SER A 399 -25.88 -5.54 -2.10
N SER A 400 -26.34 -5.30 -3.33
CA SER A 400 -25.66 -4.43 -4.30
C SER A 400 -25.62 -2.97 -3.88
N ILE A 401 -26.68 -2.46 -3.23
CA ILE A 401 -26.72 -1.11 -2.68
C ILE A 401 -25.70 -0.97 -1.55
N ARG A 402 -25.67 -1.89 -0.57
CA ARG A 402 -24.65 -1.88 0.51
C ARG A 402 -23.21 -1.91 -0.03
N ARG A 403 -22.95 -2.66 -1.11
CA ARG A 403 -21.65 -2.66 -1.79
C ARG A 403 -21.37 -1.32 -2.47
N ALA A 404 -22.36 -0.74 -3.13
CA ALA A 404 -22.24 0.59 -3.72
C ALA A 404 -22.04 1.68 -2.65
N GLU A 405 -22.73 1.61 -1.52
CA GLU A 405 -22.51 2.51 -0.36
C GLU A 405 -21.08 2.45 0.15
N THR A 406 -20.53 1.24 0.26
CA THR A 406 -19.12 1.03 0.63
C THR A 406 -18.18 1.74 -0.35
N LEU A 407 -18.49 1.66 -1.65
CA LEU A 407 -17.72 2.31 -2.72
C LEU A 407 -17.82 3.82 -2.75
N LEU A 408 -18.97 4.36 -2.34
CA LEU A 408 -19.38 5.72 -2.69
C LEU A 408 -19.45 6.63 -1.46
N GLY A 409 -19.77 6.06 -0.29
CA GLY A 409 -19.84 6.75 0.99
C GLY A 409 -18.58 6.59 1.85
N ASN A 410 -17.89 5.44 1.78
CA ASN A 410 -16.67 5.22 2.55
C ASN A 410 -15.50 4.80 1.66
N LEU A 411 -14.95 5.75 0.90
CA LEU A 411 -13.77 5.51 0.07
C LEU A 411 -12.61 4.88 0.87
N ARG A 412 -12.47 5.13 2.17
CA ARG A 412 -11.42 4.49 3.00
C ARG A 412 -11.50 2.95 2.99
N SER A 413 -12.70 2.40 2.81
CA SER A 413 -12.95 0.95 2.76
C SER A 413 -12.76 0.33 1.37
N VAL A 414 -12.63 1.14 0.32
CA VAL A 414 -12.44 0.62 -1.04
C VAL A 414 -11.05 -0.02 -1.14
N PRO A 415 -10.92 -1.27 -1.60
CA PRO A 415 -9.61 -1.89 -1.77
C PRO A 415 -8.77 -1.13 -2.80
N PHE A 416 -7.49 -0.91 -2.51
CA PHE A 416 -6.58 -0.26 -3.47
C PHE A 416 -6.41 -1.07 -4.77
N SER A 417 -6.62 -2.39 -4.71
CA SER A 417 -6.63 -3.25 -5.91
C SER A 417 -7.65 -2.79 -6.96
N TRP A 418 -8.65 -2.00 -6.59
CA TRP A 418 -9.65 -1.45 -7.50
C TRP A 418 -9.23 -0.13 -8.14
N ILE A 419 -8.10 0.45 -7.69
CA ILE A 419 -7.49 1.67 -8.24
C ILE A 419 -6.53 1.34 -9.38
N ALA A 420 -5.85 0.19 -9.28
CA ALA A 420 -4.98 -0.30 -10.34
C ALA A 420 -5.81 -0.60 -11.60
N ASP A 421 -5.20 -0.45 -12.78
CA ASP A 421 -5.82 -0.90 -14.01
C ASP A 421 -6.06 -2.41 -13.87
N ALA A 422 -7.31 -2.82 -13.63
CA ALA A 422 -7.61 -4.22 -13.48
C ALA A 422 -7.18 -4.91 -14.78
N PRO A 423 -6.39 -5.99 -14.72
CA PRO A 423 -6.17 -6.85 -15.87
C PRO A 423 -7.53 -7.13 -16.48
N THR A 424 -7.69 -6.89 -17.78
CA THR A 424 -8.97 -6.90 -18.49
C THR A 424 -9.74 -8.22 -18.37
N ASP A 425 -9.10 -9.28 -17.86
CA ASP A 425 -9.60 -10.65 -17.90
C ASP A 425 -9.73 -11.31 -16.52
N GLN A 426 -9.47 -10.62 -15.40
CA GLN A 426 -9.56 -11.22 -14.05
C GLN A 426 -10.26 -10.29 -13.06
N ALA A 427 -11.57 -10.44 -12.93
CA ALA A 427 -12.35 -9.88 -11.84
C ALA A 427 -12.01 -10.58 -10.50
N PRO A 428 -11.68 -9.86 -9.41
CA PRO A 428 -11.58 -10.46 -8.09
C PRO A 428 -12.98 -10.75 -7.50
N GLU A 429 -13.43 -12.01 -7.49
CA GLU A 429 -14.64 -12.44 -6.75
C GLU A 429 -14.38 -12.72 -5.26
N SER A 430 -13.15 -12.52 -4.74
CA SER A 430 -12.81 -12.83 -3.33
C SER A 430 -13.53 -11.98 -2.27
N LEU A 431 -14.40 -11.06 -2.68
CA LEU A 431 -15.28 -10.29 -1.80
C LEU A 431 -16.69 -10.90 -1.64
N MET A 432 -16.93 -12.11 -2.17
CA MET A 432 -18.24 -12.80 -2.13
C MET A 432 -18.45 -13.79 -0.98
N ASN A 433 -17.58 -13.85 0.04
CA ASN A 433 -17.81 -14.81 1.13
C ASN A 433 -18.96 -14.37 2.05
N SER A 434 -19.99 -15.22 2.14
CA SER A 434 -20.99 -15.18 3.21
C SER A 434 -20.37 -15.62 4.56
N PRO A 435 -21.02 -15.37 5.71
CA PRO A 435 -20.42 -15.60 7.03
C PRO A 435 -20.18 -17.07 7.46
N GLU A 436 -20.37 -18.08 6.61
CA GLU A 436 -20.57 -19.47 7.09
C GLU A 436 -19.46 -20.51 6.85
N GLU A 437 -18.33 -20.20 6.21
CA GLU A 437 -17.31 -21.24 5.94
C GLU A 437 -15.93 -20.93 6.52
N LEU A 438 -15.72 -21.32 7.78
CA LEU A 438 -14.40 -21.41 8.43
C LEU A 438 -14.26 -22.72 9.23
N SER A 439 -13.99 -23.82 8.53
CA SER A 439 -13.18 -24.91 9.10
C SER A 439 -12.60 -25.76 7.99
N LEU A 440 -11.30 -25.63 7.69
CA LEU A 440 -10.52 -26.71 7.11
C LEU A 440 -9.01 -26.50 7.37
N SER A 441 -8.39 -27.63 7.70
CA SER A 441 -7.07 -27.86 8.27
C SER A 441 -5.89 -27.38 7.41
N LEU A 442 -4.90 -26.75 8.05
CA LEU A 442 -3.59 -26.40 7.46
C LEU A 442 -2.66 -27.63 7.46
N ALA A 443 -2.17 -28.03 6.28
CA ALA A 443 -1.01 -28.92 6.16
C ALA A 443 0.31 -28.13 6.25
N PRO A 444 1.38 -28.69 6.84
CA PRO A 444 2.64 -27.98 7.03
C PRO A 444 3.39 -27.78 5.71
N ILE A 445 3.88 -26.56 5.49
CA ILE A 445 4.68 -26.16 4.33
C ILE A 445 6.16 -26.17 4.71
N THR A 446 6.95 -27.00 4.03
CA THR A 446 8.39 -27.13 4.20
C THR A 446 9.12 -25.98 3.47
N ALA A 447 10.03 -25.29 4.16
CA ALA A 447 10.88 -24.26 3.57
C ALA A 447 12.09 -24.89 2.86
N VAL A 448 12.45 -24.37 1.67
CA VAL A 448 13.69 -24.72 0.97
C VAL A 448 14.76 -23.71 1.39
N ILE A 449 15.68 -24.14 2.25
CA ILE A 449 16.88 -23.37 2.58
C ILE A 449 17.94 -23.74 1.54
N LEU A 450 18.39 -22.78 0.74
CA LEU A 450 19.50 -22.99 -0.19
C LEU A 450 20.80 -22.94 0.61
N PRO A 451 21.66 -23.98 0.56
CA PRO A 451 22.95 -23.94 1.23
C PRO A 451 23.87 -22.90 0.57
N PRO A 452 24.78 -22.26 1.34
CA PRO A 452 25.78 -21.37 0.77
C PRO A 452 26.68 -22.16 -0.20
N SER A 453 26.88 -21.62 -1.40
CA SER A 453 27.80 -22.16 -2.39
C SER A 453 29.23 -22.14 -1.84
N ARG A 454 29.86 -23.31 -1.74
CA ARG A 454 31.28 -23.45 -1.36
C ARG A 454 32.16 -22.63 -2.31
N PRO A 455 33.13 -21.84 -1.81
CA PRO A 455 34.17 -21.28 -2.67
C PRO A 455 35.00 -22.42 -3.24
N GLY A 456 35.17 -22.43 -4.56
CA GLY A 456 35.95 -23.41 -5.28
C GLY A 456 37.40 -23.42 -4.80
N GLY A 457 37.88 -24.59 -4.40
CA GLY A 457 39.28 -24.86 -4.19
C GLY A 457 40.04 -24.83 -5.51
N THR A 458 41.17 -24.14 -5.50
CA THR A 458 42.22 -24.18 -6.52
C THR A 458 42.80 -25.58 -6.61
N ASN A 459 42.87 -26.13 -7.83
CA ASN A 459 43.89 -27.11 -8.22
C ASN A 459 44.96 -26.40 -9.04
#